data_AF-A0A7S4MPS5-F1
#
_entry.id   AF-A0A7S4MPS5-F1
#
_cell.length_a   1.000
_cell.length_b   1.000
_cell.length_c   1.000
_cell.angle_alpha   90.00
_cell.angle_beta   90.00
_cell.angle_gamma   90.00
#
_symmetry.space_group_name_H-M   'P 1'
#
loop_
_entity.id
_entity.type
_entity.pdbx_description
1 polymer ?
#
loop_
_entity_poly.entity_id
_entity_poly.type
_entity_poly.pdbx_seq_one_letter_code
_entity_poly.pdbx_strand_id
1 'polypeptide(L)'
;FSFMEAEASTVSKVEFRTLDQVKQEPVGILSINVIEASGVPSMDLNGYSDPYVIMKFGSKQLRSPTVKKSLHPVWNHEFKVLVNPDETKLDLVFEIWDWDKATSDDFIGSCVLNLAEYSHSNGTFDKTLPFVPKVSAKKLKKIKEPSELKLQISFATKEALVKQFWDGLVEYFDTDGNRTIDATEFSNLLIGIHSDPDVIEEEGEEAVFAAIDKDGDGEITSEELSQFMEEGSDLAQRLWQQQPKVMWRVFLAMHEGTNVGQMILDQWNIAPKLSVQEDNKKLYKEILVQVRETGKLEVELIPNYIRVAMKMMYSNGLGRATTNKVRKVLNSMTERQGRTYDHPNSVKEIPKFIEFHGINEEEMREPASSFKNFNEFFFRKLKEGARPVAEENNDGVAVSPADSRFHVFPTLAEAQTFWVKGTSFSISSLVRDDALAQEFEKCSLVIARLAPQDYHRFHSPVTGTVGEFKMIDGTYFTVNPIAINQKIDVYGKNKRLVTSIETKEFGKVLFVAVGATMVGSINMTVQPKQSVKKGDELGYFAFGGSTCLVLFKQGSIAFDNDLMVNSAKPIETLIKMGDRIGTATS
;
A
#
# COMPACT_ATOMS: atom_id res chain seq x y z
N PHE A 1 29.49 37.34 -31.70
CA PHE A 1 28.08 37.00 -31.97
C PHE A 1 27.98 36.74 -33.47
N SER A 2 27.61 35.51 -33.86
CA SER A 2 28.03 34.79 -35.08
C SER A 2 29.38 34.10 -34.91
N PHE A 3 29.45 32.82 -35.30
CA PHE A 3 30.42 31.76 -34.97
C PHE A 3 30.19 31.04 -33.64
N MET A 4 29.09 30.26 -33.53
CA MET A 4 29.00 29.02 -32.72
C MET A 4 27.68 28.23 -32.96
N GLU A 5 27.20 28.20 -34.21
CA GLU A 5 26.13 27.28 -34.66
C GLU A 5 26.72 26.31 -35.69
N ALA A 6 27.25 25.18 -35.22
CA ALA A 6 27.41 23.92 -35.95
C ALA A 6 28.30 22.99 -35.13
N GLU A 7 27.70 22.21 -34.22
CA GLU A 7 28.16 20.87 -33.76
C GLU A 7 27.35 20.47 -32.51
N ALA A 8 26.09 20.12 -32.73
CA ALA A 8 25.28 19.40 -31.74
C ALA A 8 24.19 18.59 -32.48
N SER A 9 24.62 17.68 -33.34
CA SER A 9 23.73 16.77 -34.08
C SER A 9 24.25 15.34 -34.02
N THR A 10 24.19 14.70 -32.85
CA THR A 10 23.99 13.24 -32.68
C THR A 10 23.92 12.87 -31.20
N VAL A 11 22.81 13.24 -30.55
CA VAL A 11 22.26 12.46 -29.43
C VAL A 11 20.76 12.39 -29.71
N SER A 12 20.29 11.18 -30.00
CA SER A 12 18.88 10.88 -30.24
C SER A 12 18.02 11.44 -29.11
N LYS A 13 17.14 12.40 -29.44
CA LYS A 13 16.01 12.83 -28.62
C LYS A 13 15.21 11.60 -28.21
N VAL A 14 15.31 11.19 -26.94
CA VAL A 14 14.18 10.50 -26.30
C VAL A 14 13.23 11.62 -25.92
N GLU A 15 12.23 11.86 -26.78
CA GLU A 15 11.12 12.76 -26.45
C GLU A 15 10.39 12.20 -25.22
N PHE A 16 10.41 12.96 -24.13
CA PHE A 16 9.53 12.73 -23.00
C PHE A 16 8.09 12.99 -23.46
N ARG A 17 7.29 11.92 -23.51
CA ARG A 17 5.88 12.01 -23.92
C ARG A 17 5.06 12.68 -22.81
N THR A 18 4.38 13.77 -23.15
CA THR A 18 3.35 14.41 -22.32
C THR A 18 2.08 13.54 -22.24
N LEU A 19 1.27 13.78 -21.19
CA LEU A 19 0.02 13.08 -20.85
C LEU A 19 -1.00 12.96 -22.00
N ASP A 20 -0.90 13.81 -23.03
CA ASP A 20 -1.78 13.79 -24.20
C ASP A 20 -1.54 12.61 -25.17
N GLN A 21 -0.50 11.79 -24.94
CA GLN A 21 -0.15 10.68 -25.85
C GLN A 21 -0.64 9.29 -25.43
N VAL A 22 -1.35 9.12 -24.31
CA VAL A 22 -2.23 7.94 -24.13
C VAL A 22 -3.49 8.21 -24.95
N LYS A 23 -3.37 8.05 -26.28
CA LYS A 23 -4.40 8.48 -27.23
C LYS A 23 -5.72 7.73 -27.09
N GLN A 24 -5.76 6.57 -26.41
CA GLN A 24 -6.95 5.75 -26.23
C GLN A 24 -6.93 5.00 -24.89
N GLU A 25 -8.09 4.90 -24.24
CA GLU A 25 -8.28 4.10 -23.02
C GLU A 25 -8.17 2.59 -23.33
N PRO A 26 -7.59 1.78 -22.43
CA PRO A 26 -7.45 0.34 -22.65
C PRO A 26 -8.82 -0.34 -22.69
N VAL A 27 -8.92 -1.40 -23.49
CA VAL A 27 -10.14 -2.20 -23.66
C VAL A 27 -10.33 -3.26 -22.58
N GLY A 28 -9.31 -3.52 -21.75
CA GLY A 28 -9.38 -4.50 -20.67
C GLY A 28 -8.01 -4.96 -20.16
N ILE A 29 -8.06 -5.91 -19.22
CA ILE A 29 -6.88 -6.56 -18.63
C ILE A 29 -6.84 -8.01 -19.08
N LEU A 30 -5.74 -8.40 -19.71
CA LEU A 30 -5.39 -9.78 -20.04
C LEU A 30 -4.55 -10.38 -18.92
N SER A 31 -5.02 -11.49 -18.35
CA SER A 31 -4.26 -12.30 -17.39
C SER A 31 -3.94 -13.65 -18.02
N ILE A 32 -2.67 -14.06 -17.98
CA ILE A 32 -2.20 -15.32 -18.56
C ILE A 32 -1.41 -16.06 -17.49
N ASN A 33 -1.98 -17.15 -17.00
CA ASN A 33 -1.31 -18.08 -16.12
C ASN A 33 -0.61 -19.16 -16.96
N VAL A 34 0.71 -19.10 -16.99
CA VAL A 34 1.56 -20.17 -17.55
C VAL A 34 1.65 -21.29 -16.53
N ILE A 35 1.02 -22.42 -16.82
CA ILE A 35 0.85 -23.52 -15.86
C ILE A 35 2.08 -24.43 -15.91
N GLU A 36 2.28 -25.09 -17.05
CA GLU A 36 3.32 -26.11 -17.23
C GLU A 36 3.68 -26.30 -18.71
N ALA A 37 4.80 -26.97 -18.98
CA ALA A 37 5.15 -27.46 -20.31
C ALA A 37 5.52 -28.94 -20.27
N SER A 38 5.24 -29.64 -21.36
CA SER A 38 5.69 -31.01 -21.64
C SER A 38 6.57 -31.02 -22.88
N GLY A 39 7.36 -32.09 -23.04
CA GLY A 39 8.17 -32.31 -24.23
C GLY A 39 9.31 -31.31 -24.38
N VAL A 40 9.84 -30.82 -23.25
CA VAL A 40 11.02 -29.95 -23.21
C VAL A 40 12.27 -30.81 -23.44
N PRO A 41 13.13 -30.48 -24.41
CA PRO A 41 14.38 -31.20 -24.64
C PRO A 41 15.39 -30.92 -23.53
N SER A 42 16.26 -31.89 -23.24
CA SER A 42 17.44 -31.66 -22.41
C SER A 42 18.45 -30.79 -23.15
N MET A 43 18.74 -29.63 -22.56
CA MET A 43 19.69 -28.64 -23.07
C MET A 43 21.05 -28.78 -22.38
N ASP A 44 21.04 -29.02 -21.07
CA ASP A 44 22.22 -29.25 -20.25
C ASP A 44 22.92 -30.60 -20.47
N LEU A 45 24.21 -30.64 -20.15
CA LEU A 45 25.01 -31.87 -20.06
C LEU A 45 24.49 -32.85 -18.99
N ASN A 46 23.75 -32.36 -18.00
CA ASN A 46 23.21 -33.16 -16.89
C ASN A 46 21.97 -34.00 -17.28
N GLY A 47 21.47 -33.85 -18.52
CA GLY A 47 20.28 -34.56 -18.99
C GLY A 47 18.94 -33.86 -18.72
N TYR A 48 18.97 -32.63 -18.19
CA TYR A 48 17.81 -31.78 -17.90
C TYR A 48 17.92 -30.43 -18.62
N SER A 49 17.06 -29.50 -18.22
CA SER A 49 17.03 -28.08 -18.58
C SER A 49 16.58 -27.29 -17.33
N ASP A 50 16.89 -26.01 -17.27
CA ASP A 50 16.44 -25.01 -16.31
C ASP A 50 15.44 -24.04 -16.99
N PRO A 51 14.22 -24.48 -17.38
CA PRO A 51 13.38 -23.70 -18.27
C PRO A 51 12.65 -22.51 -17.61
N TYR A 52 12.51 -21.43 -18.38
CA TYR A 52 11.64 -20.27 -18.10
C TYR A 52 10.92 -19.80 -19.36
N VAL A 53 9.86 -19.01 -19.18
CA VAL A 53 9.04 -18.48 -20.28
C VAL A 53 9.18 -16.97 -20.38
N ILE A 54 9.37 -16.47 -21.58
CA ILE A 54 9.22 -15.06 -21.95
C ILE A 54 7.90 -14.91 -22.71
N MET A 55 7.01 -14.06 -22.21
CA MET A 55 5.81 -13.63 -22.93
C MET A 55 6.07 -12.27 -23.58
N LYS A 56 5.83 -12.17 -24.90
CA LYS A 56 5.90 -10.93 -25.67
C LYS A 56 4.49 -10.56 -26.14
N PHE A 57 4.15 -9.29 -25.99
CA PHE A 57 2.86 -8.74 -26.41
C PHE A 57 3.02 -7.27 -26.82
N GLY A 58 2.90 -6.98 -28.11
CA GLY A 58 3.23 -5.65 -28.64
C GLY A 58 4.66 -5.23 -28.30
N SER A 59 4.82 -4.10 -27.60
CA SER A 59 6.12 -3.63 -27.10
C SER A 59 6.53 -4.20 -25.73
N LYS A 60 5.66 -5.00 -25.10
CA LYS A 60 5.82 -5.52 -23.74
C LYS A 60 6.52 -6.88 -23.78
N GLN A 61 7.46 -7.10 -22.86
CA GLN A 61 8.14 -8.39 -22.67
C GLN A 61 8.22 -8.71 -21.18
N LEU A 62 7.68 -9.86 -20.77
CA LEU A 62 7.60 -10.31 -19.39
C LEU A 62 8.22 -11.71 -19.24
N ARG A 63 8.82 -12.03 -18.09
CA ARG A 63 9.59 -13.27 -17.86
C ARG A 63 9.11 -14.00 -16.60
N SER A 64 8.93 -15.32 -16.69
CA SER A 64 8.61 -16.19 -15.54
C SER A 64 9.83 -16.50 -14.68
N PRO A 65 9.65 -17.01 -13.45
CA PRO A 65 10.72 -17.68 -12.72
C PRO A 65 11.28 -18.87 -13.50
N THR A 66 12.54 -19.20 -13.22
CA THR A 66 13.22 -20.40 -13.73
C THR A 66 12.87 -21.62 -12.88
N VAL A 67 12.49 -22.73 -13.52
CA VAL A 67 12.34 -24.05 -12.88
C VAL A 67 13.63 -24.83 -13.12
N LYS A 68 14.29 -25.31 -12.07
CA LYS A 68 15.59 -25.99 -12.23
C LYS A 68 15.45 -27.49 -12.50
N LYS A 69 16.31 -28.03 -13.35
CA LYS A 69 16.52 -29.45 -13.64
C LYS A 69 15.23 -30.19 -13.95
N SER A 70 14.44 -29.67 -14.89
CA SER A 70 13.16 -30.27 -15.28
C SER A 70 12.95 -30.27 -16.80
N LEU A 71 12.41 -31.39 -17.29
CA LEU A 71 11.85 -31.52 -18.64
C LEU A 71 10.31 -31.41 -18.66
N HIS A 72 9.71 -31.32 -17.47
CA HIS A 72 8.27 -31.12 -17.24
C HIS A 72 8.07 -29.95 -16.26
N PRO A 73 8.47 -28.73 -16.64
CA PRO A 73 8.39 -27.60 -15.74
C PRO A 73 6.95 -27.22 -15.42
N VAL A 74 6.71 -26.90 -14.14
CA VAL A 74 5.45 -26.34 -13.65
C VAL A 74 5.76 -24.96 -13.05
N TRP A 75 5.25 -23.90 -13.66
CA TRP A 75 5.49 -22.53 -13.23
C TRP A 75 4.36 -21.95 -12.37
N ASN A 76 3.10 -22.23 -12.73
CA ASN A 76 1.92 -21.56 -12.16
C ASN A 76 2.13 -20.04 -12.02
N HIS A 77 2.63 -19.41 -13.09
CA HIS A 77 3.04 -18.02 -13.10
C HIS A 77 2.10 -17.16 -13.95
N GLU A 78 1.52 -16.13 -13.35
CA GLU A 78 0.59 -15.21 -14.02
C GLU A 78 1.30 -13.95 -14.53
N PHE A 79 1.14 -13.70 -15.82
CA PHE A 79 1.39 -12.40 -16.45
C PHE A 79 0.09 -11.61 -16.52
N LYS A 80 0.14 -10.30 -16.28
CA LYS A 80 -0.99 -9.38 -16.48
C LYS A 80 -0.57 -8.18 -17.32
N VAL A 81 -1.40 -7.83 -18.29
CA VAL A 81 -1.16 -6.69 -19.18
C VAL A 81 -2.46 -6.00 -19.57
N LEU A 82 -2.44 -4.67 -19.62
CA LEU A 82 -3.46 -3.86 -20.27
C LEU A 82 -3.37 -4.06 -21.77
N VAL A 83 -4.55 -4.18 -22.38
CA VAL A 83 -4.73 -4.29 -23.82
C VAL A 83 -5.30 -2.97 -24.31
N ASN A 84 -4.54 -2.26 -25.13
CA ASN A 84 -5.02 -1.08 -25.83
C ASN A 84 -5.88 -1.48 -27.04
N PRO A 85 -6.75 -0.59 -27.57
CA PRO A 85 -7.61 -0.94 -28.70
C PRO A 85 -6.85 -1.44 -29.93
N ASP A 86 -5.68 -0.87 -30.22
CA ASP A 86 -4.78 -1.27 -31.31
C ASP A 86 -4.05 -2.60 -31.04
N GLU A 87 -4.00 -3.05 -29.79
CA GLU A 87 -3.34 -4.30 -29.38
C GLU A 87 -4.28 -5.52 -29.40
N THR A 88 -5.60 -5.32 -29.54
CA THR A 88 -6.63 -6.39 -29.49
C THR A 88 -6.46 -7.49 -30.53
N LYS A 89 -5.78 -7.18 -31.65
CA LYS A 89 -5.52 -8.11 -32.75
C LYS A 89 -4.09 -8.63 -32.77
N LEU A 90 -3.27 -8.28 -31.77
CA LEU A 90 -1.89 -8.72 -31.72
C LEU A 90 -1.79 -10.14 -31.18
N ASP A 91 -0.81 -10.85 -31.69
CA ASP A 91 -0.45 -12.15 -31.18
C ASP A 91 0.38 -12.01 -29.90
N LEU A 92 0.16 -12.94 -28.97
CA LEU A 92 1.07 -13.21 -27.87
C LEU A 92 2.08 -14.27 -28.28
N VAL A 93 3.35 -13.98 -28.10
CA VAL A 93 4.43 -14.94 -28.36
C VAL A 93 4.99 -15.41 -27.03
N PHE A 94 4.99 -16.72 -26.83
CA PHE A 94 5.63 -17.36 -25.68
C PHE A 94 6.91 -18.02 -26.17
N GLU A 95 8.03 -17.65 -25.58
CA GLU A 95 9.33 -18.25 -25.84
C GLU A 95 9.78 -19.01 -24.60
N ILE A 96 10.15 -20.27 -24.79
CA ILE A 96 10.69 -21.13 -23.75
C ILE A 96 12.21 -21.12 -23.90
N TRP A 97 12.90 -20.85 -22.80
CA TRP A 97 14.35 -20.69 -22.73
C TRP A 97 14.93 -21.55 -21.62
N ASP A 98 16.16 -22.00 -21.81
CA ASP A 98 16.97 -22.68 -20.81
C ASP A 98 17.90 -21.67 -20.14
N TRP A 99 17.83 -21.53 -18.81
CA TRP A 99 18.69 -20.59 -18.10
C TRP A 99 20.07 -21.19 -17.83
N ASP A 100 21.12 -20.48 -18.23
CA ASP A 100 22.50 -20.90 -18.02
C ASP A 100 23.22 -20.00 -17.02
N LYS A 101 23.94 -20.62 -16.08
CA LYS A 101 24.66 -19.85 -15.04
C LYS A 101 25.89 -19.10 -15.56
N ALA A 102 26.52 -19.59 -16.63
CA ALA A 102 27.85 -19.13 -17.08
C ALA A 102 27.94 -18.81 -18.59
N THR A 103 26.88 -19.07 -19.35
CA THR A 103 26.77 -18.85 -20.80
C THR A 103 25.48 -18.08 -21.11
N SER A 104 25.28 -17.71 -22.37
CA SER A 104 23.99 -17.16 -22.82
C SER A 104 22.93 -18.26 -22.79
N ASP A 105 21.76 -17.95 -22.24
CA ASP A 105 20.59 -18.82 -22.21
C ASP A 105 20.22 -19.39 -23.59
N ASP A 106 19.86 -20.67 -23.61
CA ASP A 106 19.57 -21.42 -24.84
C ASP A 106 18.07 -21.36 -25.19
N PHE A 107 17.75 -20.96 -26.43
CA PHE A 107 16.36 -20.94 -26.90
C PHE A 107 15.84 -22.36 -27.14
N ILE A 108 14.74 -22.72 -26.47
CA ILE A 108 14.12 -24.06 -26.59
C ILE A 108 13.09 -24.06 -27.71
N GLY A 109 12.15 -23.11 -27.72
CA GLY A 109 11.05 -23.11 -28.68
C GLY A 109 10.07 -21.97 -28.42
N SER A 110 9.13 -21.78 -29.33
CA SER A 110 8.10 -20.74 -29.18
C SER A 110 6.73 -21.22 -29.65
N CYS A 111 5.69 -20.68 -29.04
CA CYS A 111 4.32 -20.81 -29.50
C CYS A 111 3.63 -19.44 -29.53
N VAL A 112 2.55 -19.36 -30.30
CA VAL A 112 1.82 -18.12 -30.56
C VAL A 112 0.35 -18.33 -30.18
N LEU A 113 -0.24 -17.31 -29.56
CA LEU A 113 -1.65 -17.26 -29.21
C LEU A 113 -2.25 -15.99 -29.82
N ASN A 114 -3.33 -16.13 -30.59
CA ASN A 114 -4.06 -15.00 -31.13
C ASN A 114 -4.99 -14.41 -30.06
N LEU A 115 -4.76 -13.15 -29.64
CA LEU A 115 -5.56 -12.51 -28.61
C LEU A 115 -7.00 -12.23 -29.05
N ALA A 116 -7.25 -12.04 -30.35
CA ALA A 116 -8.57 -11.68 -30.85
C ALA A 116 -9.64 -12.74 -30.54
N GLU A 117 -9.23 -14.00 -30.32
CA GLU A 117 -10.12 -15.09 -29.88
C GLU A 117 -10.64 -14.90 -28.44
N TYR A 118 -9.98 -14.07 -27.63
CA TYR A 118 -10.21 -13.97 -26.17
C TYR A 118 -10.56 -12.56 -25.69
N SER A 119 -10.23 -11.50 -26.45
CA SER A 119 -10.42 -10.10 -26.05
C SER A 119 -11.88 -9.61 -26.04
N HIS A 120 -12.85 -10.45 -26.38
CA HIS A 120 -14.25 -10.05 -26.59
C HIS A 120 -15.23 -10.60 -25.53
N SER A 121 -14.74 -11.40 -24.58
CA SER A 121 -15.61 -12.05 -23.60
C SER A 121 -14.96 -12.12 -22.23
N ASN A 122 -15.74 -11.86 -21.18
CA ASN A 122 -15.33 -12.14 -19.81
C ASN A 122 -15.35 -13.64 -19.60
N GLY A 123 -14.18 -14.24 -19.41
CA GLY A 123 -14.07 -15.69 -19.33
C GLY A 123 -12.66 -16.13 -18.97
N THR A 124 -12.58 -17.36 -18.48
CA THR A 124 -11.31 -18.05 -18.27
C THR A 124 -11.26 -19.25 -19.21
N PHE A 125 -10.18 -19.37 -19.96
CA PHE A 125 -10.00 -20.35 -21.02
C PHE A 125 -8.71 -21.11 -20.80
N ASP A 126 -8.79 -22.43 -20.75
CA ASP A 126 -7.61 -23.29 -20.73
C ASP A 126 -7.16 -23.55 -22.18
N LYS A 127 -5.88 -23.37 -22.45
CA LYS A 127 -5.29 -23.56 -23.77
C LYS A 127 -4.01 -24.36 -23.69
N THR A 128 -3.90 -25.35 -24.56
CA THR A 128 -2.66 -26.09 -24.82
C THR A 128 -2.12 -25.65 -26.17
N LEU A 129 -0.90 -25.09 -26.18
CA LEU A 129 -0.24 -24.60 -27.38
C LEU A 129 0.94 -25.50 -27.74
N PRO A 130 0.98 -26.09 -28.94
CA PRO A 130 2.15 -26.83 -29.39
C PRO A 130 3.30 -25.86 -29.68
N PHE A 131 4.52 -26.26 -29.34
CA PHE A 131 5.74 -25.57 -29.76
C PHE A 131 6.70 -26.55 -30.45
N VAL A 132 7.57 -26.05 -31.32
CA VAL A 132 8.58 -26.86 -32.00
C VAL A 132 9.94 -26.64 -31.32
N PRO A 133 10.53 -27.67 -30.67
CA PRO A 133 11.84 -27.53 -30.05
C PRO A 133 12.93 -27.28 -31.10
N LYS A 134 13.72 -26.22 -30.92
CA LYS A 134 14.85 -25.85 -31.79
C LYS A 134 16.12 -26.61 -31.39
N VAL A 135 16.12 -27.92 -31.59
CA VAL A 135 17.24 -28.82 -31.25
C VAL A 135 17.63 -29.74 -32.40
N SER A 136 18.80 -30.38 -32.28
CA SER A 136 19.25 -31.36 -33.30
C SER A 136 18.26 -32.51 -33.50
N ALA A 137 18.21 -33.09 -34.70
CA ALA A 137 17.36 -34.24 -35.02
C ALA A 137 17.56 -35.44 -34.06
N LYS A 138 18.77 -35.61 -33.51
CA LYS A 138 19.07 -36.64 -32.51
C LYS A 138 18.40 -36.34 -31.15
N LYS A 139 18.36 -35.07 -30.73
CA LYS A 139 17.67 -34.65 -29.51
C LYS A 139 16.14 -34.70 -29.69
N LEU A 140 15.61 -34.30 -30.85
CA LEU A 140 14.17 -34.40 -31.16
C LEU A 140 13.63 -35.83 -31.00
N LYS A 141 14.34 -36.85 -31.51
CA LYS A 141 13.94 -38.27 -31.37
C LYS A 141 13.89 -38.79 -29.94
N LYS A 142 14.49 -38.09 -28.96
CA LYS A 142 14.48 -38.48 -27.54
C LYS A 142 13.25 -37.95 -26.80
N ILE A 143 12.53 -36.99 -27.37
CA ILE A 143 11.31 -36.43 -26.79
C ILE A 143 10.19 -37.46 -27.02
N LYS A 144 9.60 -37.98 -25.93
CA LYS A 144 8.62 -39.08 -25.98
C LYS A 144 7.17 -38.60 -25.92
N GLU A 145 6.97 -37.36 -25.55
CA GLU A 145 5.66 -36.72 -25.34
C GLU A 145 5.56 -35.48 -26.24
N PRO A 146 4.36 -34.98 -26.54
CA PRO A 146 4.20 -33.78 -27.35
C PRO A 146 4.78 -32.55 -26.63
N SER A 147 5.47 -31.72 -27.39
CA SER A 147 6.02 -30.44 -26.94
C SER A 147 4.90 -29.40 -26.87
N GLU A 148 4.38 -29.17 -25.68
CA GLU A 148 3.19 -28.37 -25.43
C GLU A 148 3.37 -27.43 -24.24
N LEU A 149 2.77 -26.25 -24.32
CA LEU A 149 2.67 -25.27 -23.25
C LEU A 149 1.21 -25.13 -22.82
N LYS A 150 0.91 -25.38 -21.54
CA LYS A 150 -0.44 -25.22 -20.98
C LYS A 150 -0.58 -23.86 -20.32
N LEU A 151 -1.63 -23.16 -20.72
CA LEU A 151 -1.97 -21.81 -20.28
C LEU A 151 -3.41 -21.79 -19.77
N GLN A 152 -3.66 -20.90 -18.83
CA GLN A 152 -5.00 -20.42 -18.53
C GLN A 152 -5.04 -18.92 -18.81
N ILE A 153 -5.97 -18.51 -19.67
CA ILE A 153 -6.10 -17.14 -20.17
C ILE A 153 -7.41 -16.58 -19.61
N SER A 154 -7.38 -15.38 -19.06
CA SER A 154 -8.60 -14.64 -18.76
C SER A 154 -8.49 -13.20 -19.24
N PHE A 155 -9.60 -12.70 -19.75
CA PHE A 155 -9.74 -11.32 -20.16
C PHE A 155 -10.87 -10.68 -19.36
N ALA A 156 -10.58 -9.55 -18.72
CA ALA A 156 -11.58 -8.73 -18.07
C ALA A 156 -11.75 -7.47 -18.92
N THR A 157 -12.91 -7.30 -19.56
CA THR A 157 -13.16 -6.14 -20.40
C THR A 157 -13.21 -4.86 -19.56
N LYS A 158 -12.96 -3.71 -20.18
CA LYS A 158 -13.11 -2.40 -19.55
C LYS A 158 -14.48 -2.29 -18.89
N GLU A 159 -15.54 -2.63 -19.61
CA GLU A 159 -16.92 -2.52 -19.15
C GLU A 159 -17.16 -3.36 -17.90
N ALA A 160 -16.67 -4.60 -17.86
CA ALA A 160 -16.83 -5.46 -16.69
C ALA A 160 -16.00 -5.01 -15.49
N LEU A 161 -14.81 -4.47 -15.74
CA LEU A 161 -13.95 -3.89 -14.70
C LEU A 161 -14.56 -2.61 -14.11
N VAL A 162 -15.11 -1.74 -14.97
CA VAL A 162 -15.85 -0.53 -14.58
C VAL A 162 -17.08 -0.92 -13.76
N LYS A 163 -17.88 -1.88 -14.26
CA LYS A 163 -19.04 -2.39 -13.52
C LYS A 163 -18.65 -2.93 -12.15
N GLN A 164 -17.64 -3.79 -12.07
CA GLN A 164 -17.15 -4.34 -10.80
C GLN A 164 -16.68 -3.25 -9.82
N PHE A 165 -16.09 -2.17 -10.34
CA PHE A 165 -15.67 -1.03 -9.54
C PHE A 165 -16.88 -0.29 -8.94
N TRP A 166 -17.88 0.04 -9.76
CA TRP A 166 -19.08 0.75 -9.29
C TRP A 166 -19.98 -0.13 -8.43
N ASP A 167 -20.15 -1.41 -8.75
CA ASP A 167 -20.85 -2.40 -7.92
C ASP A 167 -20.23 -2.44 -6.51
N GLY A 168 -18.90 -2.41 -6.41
CA GLY A 168 -18.19 -2.39 -5.12
C GLY A 168 -18.30 -1.08 -4.36
N LEU A 169 -18.49 0.05 -5.05
CA LEU A 169 -18.76 1.34 -4.42
C LEU A 169 -20.18 1.39 -3.87
N VAL A 170 -21.17 0.92 -4.63
CA VAL A 170 -22.55 0.80 -4.18
C VAL A 170 -22.65 -0.12 -2.98
N GLU A 171 -22.10 -1.35 -3.07
CA GLU A 171 -22.07 -2.30 -1.94
C GLU A 171 -21.39 -1.73 -0.67
N TYR A 172 -20.49 -0.75 -0.81
CA TYR A 172 -19.84 -0.12 0.34
C TYR A 172 -20.75 0.90 1.06
N PHE A 173 -21.55 1.64 0.31
CA PHE A 173 -22.43 2.68 0.86
C PHE A 173 -23.85 2.19 1.14
N ASP A 174 -24.23 1.07 0.53
CA ASP A 174 -25.40 0.26 0.84
C ASP A 174 -25.28 -0.30 2.27
N THR A 175 -26.03 0.29 3.19
CA THR A 175 -26.06 -0.05 4.60
C THR A 175 -27.14 -1.07 4.94
N ASP A 176 -28.19 -1.18 4.13
CA ASP A 176 -29.31 -2.09 4.35
C ASP A 176 -29.19 -3.41 3.56
N GLY A 177 -28.26 -3.49 2.62
CA GLY A 177 -27.92 -4.63 1.79
C GLY A 177 -28.78 -4.80 0.53
N ASN A 178 -29.52 -3.76 0.11
CA ASN A 178 -30.44 -3.79 -1.02
C ASN A 178 -29.74 -3.69 -2.41
N ARG A 179 -28.43 -3.39 -2.43
CA ARG A 179 -27.56 -3.17 -3.59
C ARG A 179 -27.85 -1.92 -4.40
N THR A 180 -28.48 -0.93 -3.80
CA THR A 180 -28.68 0.41 -4.33
C THR A 180 -28.21 1.44 -3.30
N ILE A 181 -28.36 2.72 -3.59
CA ILE A 181 -28.01 3.81 -2.68
C ILE A 181 -29.22 4.72 -2.54
N ASP A 182 -29.85 4.71 -1.37
CA ASP A 182 -30.92 5.65 -1.06
C ASP A 182 -30.40 7.07 -0.75
N ALA A 183 -31.28 8.06 -0.54
CA ALA A 183 -30.87 9.44 -0.25
C ALA A 183 -29.99 9.59 1.01
N THR A 184 -30.17 8.73 2.01
CA THR A 184 -29.38 8.71 3.25
C THR A 184 -27.98 8.14 2.98
N GLU A 185 -27.89 7.08 2.21
CA GLU A 185 -26.67 6.42 1.78
C GLU A 185 -25.91 7.26 0.74
N PHE A 186 -26.61 8.08 -0.02
CA PHE A 186 -26.05 8.98 -1.00
C PHE A 186 -25.31 10.15 -0.36
N SER A 187 -25.90 10.77 0.67
CA SER A 187 -25.22 11.77 1.51
C SER A 187 -23.88 11.22 2.03
N ASN A 188 -23.93 9.95 2.39
CA ASN A 188 -22.85 9.13 2.89
C ASN A 188 -21.78 8.82 1.81
N LEU A 189 -22.18 8.62 0.55
CA LEU A 189 -21.33 8.49 -0.63
C LEU A 189 -20.64 9.81 -0.97
N LEU A 190 -21.38 10.92 -1.01
CA LEU A 190 -20.85 12.25 -1.36
C LEU A 190 -19.72 12.68 -0.42
N ILE A 191 -19.90 12.43 0.88
CA ILE A 191 -18.87 12.62 1.91
C ILE A 191 -17.70 11.65 1.69
N GLY A 192 -18.01 10.38 1.42
CA GLY A 192 -17.03 9.31 1.32
C GLY A 192 -16.03 9.47 0.18
N ILE A 193 -16.41 10.14 -0.91
CA ILE A 193 -15.59 10.38 -2.10
C ILE A 193 -15.06 11.82 -2.20
N HIS A 194 -15.38 12.69 -1.23
CA HIS A 194 -15.07 14.13 -1.23
C HIS A 194 -15.53 14.83 -2.50
N SER A 195 -16.83 14.77 -2.69
CA SER A 195 -17.49 15.61 -3.67
C SER A 195 -17.27 17.08 -3.28
N ASP A 196 -17.06 17.95 -4.27
CA ASP A 196 -16.76 19.36 -4.03
C ASP A 196 -17.90 20.02 -3.19
N PRO A 197 -17.63 20.43 -1.94
CA PRO A 197 -18.68 20.94 -1.05
C PRO A 197 -19.32 22.22 -1.61
N ASP A 198 -18.58 23.02 -2.37
CA ASP A 198 -19.09 24.24 -2.99
C ASP A 198 -20.13 23.88 -4.08
N VAL A 199 -19.93 22.78 -4.80
CA VAL A 199 -20.88 22.28 -5.81
C VAL A 199 -22.13 21.69 -5.16
N ILE A 200 -21.98 20.99 -4.03
CA ILE A 200 -23.12 20.48 -3.26
C ILE A 200 -23.93 21.61 -2.65
N GLU A 201 -23.29 22.68 -2.19
CA GLU A 201 -23.97 23.87 -1.66
C GLU A 201 -24.66 24.68 -2.77
N GLU A 202 -24.05 24.79 -3.96
CA GLU A 202 -24.62 25.49 -5.12
C GLU A 202 -25.81 24.75 -5.74
N GLU A 203 -25.67 23.45 -5.98
CA GLU A 203 -26.65 22.65 -6.73
C GLU A 203 -27.70 22.01 -5.81
N GLY A 204 -27.32 21.66 -4.57
CA GLY A 204 -28.15 20.95 -3.59
C GLY A 204 -28.05 19.42 -3.70
N GLU A 205 -27.92 18.74 -2.56
CA GLU A 205 -27.76 17.27 -2.50
C GLU A 205 -28.89 16.51 -3.22
N GLU A 206 -30.14 16.98 -3.10
CA GLU A 206 -31.31 16.36 -3.76
C GLU A 206 -31.23 16.49 -5.29
N ALA A 207 -30.76 17.63 -5.80
CA ALA A 207 -30.64 17.85 -7.24
C ALA A 207 -29.52 16.99 -7.85
N VAL A 208 -28.43 16.81 -7.10
CA VAL A 208 -27.36 15.89 -7.49
C VAL A 208 -27.83 14.45 -7.44
N PHE A 209 -28.54 14.04 -6.38
CA PHE A 209 -29.13 12.71 -6.28
C PHE A 209 -30.01 12.43 -7.50
N ALA A 210 -30.95 13.33 -7.81
CA ALA A 210 -31.86 13.22 -8.95
C ALA A 210 -31.15 13.31 -10.31
N ALA A 211 -29.94 13.86 -10.38
CA ALA A 211 -29.15 13.85 -11.61
C ALA A 211 -28.49 12.48 -11.86
N ILE A 212 -28.31 11.68 -10.80
CA ILE A 212 -27.73 10.34 -10.86
C ILE A 212 -28.83 9.29 -10.96
N ASP A 213 -29.86 9.37 -10.12
CA ASP A 213 -31.09 8.57 -10.17
C ASP A 213 -31.88 8.92 -11.45
N LYS A 214 -31.67 8.15 -12.51
CA LYS A 214 -32.17 8.48 -13.85
C LYS A 214 -33.61 8.02 -14.05
N ASP A 215 -33.99 6.93 -13.40
CA ASP A 215 -35.34 6.40 -13.50
C ASP A 215 -36.30 6.99 -12.45
N GLY A 216 -35.76 7.67 -11.44
CA GLY A 216 -36.50 8.43 -10.45
C GLY A 216 -37.19 7.55 -9.41
N ASP A 217 -36.68 6.33 -9.19
CA ASP A 217 -37.24 5.40 -8.22
C ASP A 217 -36.81 5.68 -6.77
N GLY A 218 -35.87 6.62 -6.58
CA GLY A 218 -35.34 7.02 -5.28
C GLY A 218 -34.16 6.19 -4.80
N GLU A 219 -33.59 5.34 -5.66
CA GLU A 219 -32.48 4.44 -5.38
C GLU A 219 -31.42 4.51 -6.50
N ILE A 220 -30.18 4.88 -6.16
CA ILE A 220 -29.10 4.92 -7.16
C ILE A 220 -28.48 3.53 -7.34
N THR A 221 -28.58 2.99 -8.55
CA THR A 221 -27.91 1.75 -8.94
C THR A 221 -26.44 1.98 -9.31
N SER A 222 -25.66 0.89 -9.38
CA SER A 222 -24.27 0.99 -9.84
C SER A 222 -24.17 1.36 -11.32
N GLU A 223 -25.15 0.96 -12.13
CA GLU A 223 -25.26 1.34 -13.53
C GLU A 223 -25.50 2.85 -13.68
N GLU A 224 -26.43 3.42 -12.92
CA GLU A 224 -26.72 4.86 -12.94
C GLU A 224 -25.55 5.70 -12.45
N LEU A 225 -24.94 5.30 -11.33
CA LEU A 225 -23.74 5.95 -10.81
C LEU A 225 -22.59 5.88 -11.82
N SER A 226 -22.37 4.72 -12.44
CA SER A 226 -21.37 4.56 -13.49
C SER A 226 -21.65 5.47 -14.67
N GLN A 227 -22.90 5.50 -15.14
CA GLN A 227 -23.30 6.25 -16.31
C GLN A 227 -23.16 7.76 -16.08
N PHE A 228 -23.62 8.26 -14.94
CA PHE A 228 -23.45 9.67 -14.57
C PHE A 228 -21.97 10.09 -14.58
N MET A 229 -21.10 9.21 -14.10
CA MET A 229 -19.66 9.45 -14.01
C MET A 229 -18.93 9.33 -15.35
N GLU A 230 -19.41 8.47 -16.27
CA GLU A 230 -18.82 8.29 -17.60
C GLU A 230 -19.32 9.29 -18.64
N GLU A 231 -20.58 9.74 -18.54
CA GLU A 231 -21.15 10.76 -19.43
C GLU A 231 -20.42 12.10 -19.31
N GLY A 232 -19.76 12.33 -18.17
CA GLY A 232 -18.93 13.51 -17.96
C GLY A 232 -19.74 14.79 -18.08
N SER A 233 -20.98 14.78 -17.55
CA SER A 233 -21.78 16.00 -17.44
C SER A 233 -20.99 17.09 -16.71
N ASP A 234 -21.27 18.36 -16.98
CA ASP A 234 -20.59 19.47 -16.30
C ASP A 234 -20.71 19.35 -14.77
N LEU A 235 -21.88 18.91 -14.29
CA LEU A 235 -22.11 18.59 -12.89
C LEU A 235 -21.23 17.43 -12.40
N ALA A 236 -21.16 16.30 -13.11
CA ALA A 236 -20.29 15.18 -12.73
C ALA A 236 -18.81 15.57 -12.70
N GLN A 237 -18.38 16.42 -13.64
CA GLN A 237 -17.03 16.94 -13.68
C GLN A 237 -16.76 17.88 -12.50
N ARG A 238 -17.61 18.88 -12.26
CA ARG A 238 -17.44 19.81 -11.14
C ARG A 238 -17.49 19.10 -9.80
N LEU A 239 -18.49 18.24 -9.60
CA LEU A 239 -18.73 17.56 -8.33
C LEU A 239 -17.59 16.61 -7.94
N TRP A 240 -16.85 16.06 -8.90
CA TRP A 240 -15.66 15.23 -8.67
C TRP A 240 -14.34 15.93 -9.06
N GLN A 241 -14.28 17.26 -9.00
CA GLN A 241 -13.06 18.06 -9.23
C GLN A 241 -12.32 17.75 -10.55
N GLN A 242 -13.07 17.45 -11.60
CA GLN A 242 -12.64 17.04 -12.94
C GLN A 242 -11.85 15.73 -13.00
N GLN A 243 -11.95 14.85 -11.99
CA GLN A 243 -11.15 13.62 -11.91
C GLN A 243 -11.93 12.28 -11.81
N PRO A 244 -13.12 12.09 -12.44
CA PRO A 244 -13.85 10.82 -12.37
C PRO A 244 -13.06 9.64 -12.96
N LYS A 245 -12.26 9.91 -14.01
CA LYS A 245 -11.37 8.92 -14.65
C LYS A 245 -10.23 8.45 -13.75
N VAL A 246 -9.98 9.12 -12.61
CA VAL A 246 -8.82 8.83 -11.78
C VAL A 246 -9.06 7.67 -10.82
N MET A 247 -10.22 7.58 -10.17
CA MET A 247 -10.53 6.42 -9.33
C MET A 247 -10.48 5.12 -10.16
N TRP A 248 -11.03 5.16 -11.37
CA TRP A 248 -10.92 4.12 -12.38
C TRP A 248 -9.46 3.79 -12.74
N ARG A 249 -8.63 4.81 -13.00
CA ARG A 249 -7.21 4.63 -13.32
C ARG A 249 -6.37 4.08 -12.16
N VAL A 250 -6.72 4.43 -10.92
CA VAL A 250 -6.11 3.87 -9.69
C VAL A 250 -6.54 2.41 -9.51
N PHE A 251 -7.82 2.09 -9.74
CA PHE A 251 -8.32 0.72 -9.76
C PHE A 251 -7.57 -0.14 -10.80
N LEU A 252 -7.36 0.37 -12.03
CA LEU A 252 -6.55 -0.30 -13.05
C LEU A 252 -5.09 -0.50 -12.60
N ALA A 253 -4.47 0.53 -12.00
CA ALA A 253 -3.11 0.47 -11.48
C ALA A 253 -2.92 -0.62 -10.41
N MET A 254 -3.92 -0.84 -9.56
CA MET A 254 -3.94 -1.88 -8.54
C MET A 254 -4.04 -3.31 -9.10
N HIS A 255 -4.59 -3.48 -10.31
CA HIS A 255 -4.75 -4.78 -10.96
C HIS A 255 -3.56 -5.17 -11.85
N GLU A 256 -2.67 -4.24 -12.15
CA GLU A 256 -1.56 -4.44 -13.09
C GLU A 256 -0.20 -4.69 -12.46
N GLY A 257 0.15 -4.10 -11.31
CA GLY A 257 1.52 -4.19 -10.81
C GLY A 257 2.60 -3.78 -11.83
N THR A 258 2.27 -2.89 -12.80
CA THR A 258 3.20 -2.40 -13.84
C THR A 258 3.54 -0.90 -13.71
N ASN A 259 4.45 -0.42 -14.57
CA ASN A 259 4.98 0.95 -14.62
C ASN A 259 3.96 2.06 -14.88
N VAL A 260 2.75 1.76 -15.37
CA VAL A 260 1.71 2.75 -15.66
C VAL A 260 1.05 3.27 -14.38
N GLY A 261 0.85 2.40 -13.38
CA GLY A 261 0.32 2.79 -12.07
C GLY A 261 1.21 3.76 -11.31
N GLN A 262 2.53 3.60 -11.45
CA GLN A 262 3.49 4.57 -10.91
C GLN A 262 3.48 5.87 -11.71
N MET A 263 3.37 5.81 -13.04
CA MET A 263 3.38 7.02 -13.88
C MET A 263 2.19 7.94 -13.56
N ILE A 264 1.05 7.35 -13.19
CA ILE A 264 -0.15 8.07 -12.73
C ILE A 264 0.06 8.67 -11.33
N LEU A 265 0.65 7.91 -10.39
CA LEU A 265 0.99 8.40 -9.04
C LEU A 265 2.06 9.52 -9.06
N ASP A 266 3.05 9.42 -9.94
CA ASP A 266 4.15 10.39 -10.09
C ASP A 266 3.68 11.72 -10.74
N GLN A 267 2.55 11.70 -11.47
CA GLN A 267 1.97 12.86 -12.16
C GLN A 267 0.86 13.56 -11.35
N TRP A 268 0.43 12.97 -10.24
CA TRP A 268 -0.74 13.41 -9.48
C TRP A 268 -0.48 14.53 -8.46
N ASN A 269 0.73 15.06 -8.43
CA ASN A 269 1.13 16.09 -7.48
C ASN A 269 0.60 17.50 -7.85
N ILE A 270 -0.64 17.60 -8.34
CA ILE A 270 -1.29 18.86 -8.73
C ILE A 270 -2.50 19.03 -7.80
N ALA A 271 -2.33 19.85 -6.78
CA ALA A 271 -3.32 20.13 -5.74
C ALA A 271 -4.56 20.87 -6.27
N PRO A 272 -5.76 20.63 -5.72
CA PRO A 272 -6.80 21.64 -5.64
C PRO A 272 -6.48 22.62 -4.50
N LYS A 273 -6.73 23.91 -4.74
CA LYS A 273 -6.71 24.95 -3.70
C LYS A 273 -7.98 24.81 -2.86
N LEU A 274 -7.86 24.70 -1.54
CA LEU A 274 -8.96 25.01 -0.64
C LEU A 274 -8.44 25.87 0.51
N SER A 275 -9.05 27.04 0.63
CA SER A 275 -8.93 27.97 1.74
C SER A 275 -9.78 27.48 2.91
N VAL A 276 -9.16 27.29 4.07
CA VAL A 276 -9.87 26.94 5.30
C VAL A 276 -10.46 28.20 5.93
N GLN A 277 -11.77 28.20 6.19
CA GLN A 277 -12.35 28.89 7.34
C GLN A 277 -13.63 28.19 7.84
N GLU A 278 -13.84 28.33 9.15
CA GLU A 278 -14.73 27.59 10.05
C GLU A 278 -16.22 27.69 9.68
N ASP A 279 -16.95 26.57 9.72
CA ASP A 279 -18.11 26.45 10.60
C ASP A 279 -18.64 25.01 10.70
N ASN A 280 -19.10 24.66 11.91
CA ASN A 280 -19.60 23.34 12.29
C ASN A 280 -20.73 22.82 11.40
N LYS A 281 -20.53 21.69 10.69
CA LYS A 281 -21.49 20.57 10.55
C LYS A 281 -20.96 19.44 9.64
N LYS A 282 -21.05 18.19 10.15
CA LYS A 282 -20.86 16.85 9.53
C LYS A 282 -19.65 16.07 10.08
N LEU A 283 -19.78 15.58 11.32
CA LEU A 283 -18.71 14.95 12.12
C LEU A 283 -18.68 13.40 12.08
N TYR A 284 -19.31 12.77 11.08
CA TYR A 284 -19.35 11.31 11.00
C TYR A 284 -18.89 10.85 9.61
N LYS A 285 -17.59 10.56 9.45
CA LYS A 285 -16.93 9.67 8.44
C LYS A 285 -15.44 9.92 8.24
N GLU A 286 -14.83 10.70 9.12
CA GLU A 286 -13.40 10.97 9.16
C GLU A 286 -12.73 10.15 10.26
N ILE A 287 -11.43 9.87 10.14
CA ILE A 287 -10.67 9.24 11.23
C ILE A 287 -10.44 10.35 12.25
N LEU A 288 -11.26 10.32 13.30
CA LEU A 288 -11.19 11.28 14.38
C LEU A 288 -10.10 10.86 15.36
N VAL A 289 -9.27 11.83 15.70
CA VAL A 289 -8.18 11.68 16.67
C VAL A 289 -8.38 12.76 17.72
N GLN A 290 -8.34 12.38 19.01
CA GLN A 290 -8.45 13.36 20.08
C GLN A 290 -7.06 13.90 20.43
N VAL A 291 -6.86 15.21 20.30
CA VAL A 291 -5.63 15.87 20.76
C VAL A 291 -5.59 15.83 22.28
N ARG A 292 -4.57 15.20 22.85
CA ARG A 292 -4.49 15.02 24.30
C ARG A 292 -4.45 16.33 25.07
N GLU A 293 -3.63 17.28 24.62
CA GLU A 293 -3.41 18.57 25.29
C GLU A 293 -4.70 19.39 25.41
N THR A 294 -5.55 19.37 24.38
CA THR A 294 -6.73 20.24 24.29
C THR A 294 -8.04 19.51 24.48
N GLY A 295 -8.05 18.19 24.36
CA GLY A 295 -9.24 17.35 24.33
C GLY A 295 -10.07 17.50 23.04
N LYS A 296 -9.67 18.35 22.09
CA LYS A 296 -10.39 18.57 20.82
C LYS A 296 -10.24 17.36 19.90
N LEU A 297 -11.27 17.12 19.09
CA LEU A 297 -11.21 16.15 18.01
C LEU A 297 -10.66 16.83 16.76
N GLU A 298 -9.67 16.19 16.14
CA GLU A 298 -9.10 16.56 14.85
C GLU A 298 -9.28 15.42 13.87
N VAL A 299 -9.24 15.77 12.59
CA VAL A 299 -9.37 14.84 11.48
C VAL A 299 -7.99 14.46 10.99
N GLU A 300 -7.71 13.17 10.88
CA GLU A 300 -6.53 12.74 10.13
C GLU A 300 -6.73 13.02 8.62
N LEU A 301 -5.88 13.89 8.09
CA LEU A 301 -5.85 14.23 6.67
C LEU A 301 -5.28 13.06 5.87
N ILE A 302 -6.18 12.33 5.21
CA ILE A 302 -5.83 11.26 4.28
C ILE A 302 -6.39 11.64 2.92
N PRO A 303 -5.56 11.66 1.86
CA PRO A 303 -6.07 11.88 0.52
C PRO A 303 -7.15 10.86 0.14
N ASN A 304 -8.27 11.31 -0.42
CA ASN A 304 -9.48 10.48 -0.48
C ASN A 304 -9.42 9.31 -1.45
N TYR A 305 -8.66 9.43 -2.54
CA TYR A 305 -8.37 8.29 -3.39
C TYR A 305 -7.67 7.16 -2.61
N ILE A 306 -6.81 7.49 -1.63
CA ILE A 306 -6.18 6.51 -0.75
C ILE A 306 -7.23 5.92 0.20
N ARG A 307 -8.12 6.74 0.76
CA ARG A 307 -9.23 6.31 1.62
C ARG A 307 -10.17 5.32 0.89
N VAL A 308 -10.59 5.65 -0.33
CA VAL A 308 -11.45 4.83 -1.18
C VAL A 308 -10.73 3.53 -1.59
N ALA A 309 -9.48 3.62 -2.03
CA ALA A 309 -8.69 2.45 -2.38
C ALA A 309 -8.45 1.50 -1.19
N MET A 310 -8.19 2.04 0.00
CA MET A 310 -8.07 1.27 1.23
C MET A 310 -9.39 0.63 1.62
N LYS A 311 -10.51 1.34 1.51
CA LYS A 311 -11.83 0.74 1.71
C LYS A 311 -12.05 -0.41 0.73
N MET A 312 -11.86 -0.24 -0.57
CA MET A 312 -12.00 -1.34 -1.54
C MET A 312 -11.11 -2.56 -1.25
N MET A 313 -9.90 -2.36 -0.72
CA MET A 313 -9.00 -3.46 -0.35
C MET A 313 -9.44 -4.21 0.92
N TYR A 314 -10.08 -3.52 1.86
CA TYR A 314 -10.30 -3.99 3.23
C TYR A 314 -11.78 -4.04 3.69
N SER A 315 -12.75 -3.53 2.91
CA SER A 315 -14.17 -3.41 3.28
C SER A 315 -14.95 -4.71 3.15
N ASN A 316 -14.63 -5.54 2.16
CA ASN A 316 -15.39 -6.76 1.93
C ASN A 316 -14.68 -7.90 2.66
N GLY A 317 -15.34 -8.52 3.64
CA GLY A 317 -14.87 -9.64 4.48
C GLY A 317 -14.38 -10.89 3.72
N LEU A 318 -14.26 -10.84 2.40
CA LEU A 318 -13.64 -11.81 1.51
C LEU A 318 -12.17 -11.44 1.18
N GLY A 319 -11.33 -11.18 2.18
CA GLY A 319 -9.87 -11.42 2.10
C GLY A 319 -9.07 -10.91 0.87
N ARG A 320 -9.53 -9.92 0.09
CA ARG A 320 -8.83 -9.48 -1.14
C ARG A 320 -7.42 -9.01 -0.82
N ALA A 321 -7.25 -8.23 0.25
CA ALA A 321 -5.93 -7.81 0.75
C ALA A 321 -5.03 -8.98 1.15
N THR A 322 -5.57 -10.10 1.65
CA THR A 322 -4.75 -11.23 2.13
C THR A 322 -4.33 -12.19 1.01
N THR A 323 -4.80 -11.98 -0.23
CA THR A 323 -4.38 -12.78 -1.38
C THR A 323 -2.88 -12.60 -1.68
N ASN A 324 -2.22 -13.67 -2.11
CA ASN A 324 -0.79 -13.63 -2.45
C ASN A 324 -0.48 -12.62 -3.59
N LYS A 325 -1.45 -12.34 -4.47
CA LYS A 325 -1.31 -11.37 -5.56
C LYS A 325 -1.27 -9.94 -5.03
N VAL A 326 -2.25 -9.54 -4.19
CA VAL A 326 -2.28 -8.20 -3.57
C VAL A 326 -1.06 -7.98 -2.67
N ARG A 327 -0.64 -9.01 -1.93
CA ARG A 327 0.59 -8.97 -1.12
C ARG A 327 1.83 -8.62 -1.95
N LYS A 328 2.00 -9.25 -3.11
CA LYS A 328 3.14 -8.96 -4.02
C LYS A 328 3.08 -7.53 -4.56
N VAL A 329 1.88 -7.05 -4.90
CA VAL A 329 1.66 -5.68 -5.37
C VAL A 329 2.04 -4.66 -4.30
N LEU A 330 1.53 -4.83 -3.07
CA LEU A 330 1.85 -3.92 -1.94
C LEU A 330 3.36 -3.89 -1.65
N ASN A 331 4.03 -5.03 -1.69
CA ASN A 331 5.48 -5.10 -1.53
C ASN A 331 6.22 -4.36 -2.65
N SER A 332 5.86 -4.62 -3.91
CA SER A 332 6.48 -3.99 -5.06
C SER A 332 6.27 -2.46 -5.09
N MET A 333 5.06 -2.01 -4.78
CA MET A 333 4.73 -0.57 -4.66
C MET A 333 5.56 0.09 -3.56
N THR A 334 5.65 -0.54 -2.38
CA THR A 334 6.41 -0.02 -1.25
C THR A 334 7.91 0.12 -1.58
N GLU A 335 8.52 -0.91 -2.17
CA GLU A 335 9.93 -0.88 -2.58
C GLU A 335 10.20 0.12 -3.70
N ARG A 336 9.27 0.27 -4.64
CA ARG A 336 9.39 1.23 -5.73
C ARG A 336 9.28 2.65 -5.21
N GLN A 337 8.29 2.94 -4.37
CA GLN A 337 8.11 4.27 -3.80
C GLN A 337 9.32 4.68 -2.96
N GLY A 338 9.88 3.76 -2.16
CA GLY A 338 11.11 4.00 -1.41
C GLY A 338 12.24 4.48 -2.33
N ARG A 339 12.48 3.78 -3.46
CA ARG A 339 13.48 4.19 -4.46
C ARG A 339 13.18 5.55 -5.10
N THR A 340 11.90 5.84 -5.38
CA THR A 340 11.49 7.14 -5.92
C THR A 340 11.83 8.27 -4.94
N TYR A 341 11.60 8.07 -3.65
CA TYR A 341 11.81 9.08 -2.62
C TYR A 341 13.24 9.15 -2.05
N ASP A 342 14.07 8.15 -2.34
CA ASP A 342 15.53 8.25 -2.18
C ASP A 342 16.18 9.03 -3.33
N HIS A 343 15.51 9.14 -4.48
CA HIS A 343 16.06 9.82 -5.65
C HIS A 343 16.04 11.35 -5.47
N PRO A 344 17.10 12.10 -5.84
CA PRO A 344 17.16 13.56 -5.65
C PRO A 344 16.02 14.36 -6.27
N ASN A 345 15.48 13.90 -7.40
CA ASN A 345 14.32 14.53 -8.03
C ASN A 345 13.06 14.59 -7.16
N SER A 346 12.99 13.84 -6.04
CA SER A 346 11.87 13.87 -5.11
C SER A 346 11.84 15.11 -4.20
N VAL A 347 12.91 15.93 -4.17
CA VAL A 347 12.92 17.22 -3.42
C VAL A 347 11.75 18.13 -3.82
N LYS A 348 11.32 18.07 -5.09
CA LYS A 348 10.19 18.84 -5.61
C LYS A 348 8.85 18.53 -4.92
N GLU A 349 8.76 17.40 -4.23
CA GLU A 349 7.56 16.94 -3.51
C GLU A 349 7.45 17.57 -2.11
N ILE A 350 8.58 18.00 -1.52
CA ILE A 350 8.66 18.49 -0.14
C ILE A 350 7.74 19.70 0.12
N PRO A 351 7.78 20.78 -0.68
CA PRO A 351 6.97 21.98 -0.38
C PRO A 351 5.46 21.69 -0.37
N LYS A 352 5.00 20.87 -1.33
CA LYS A 352 3.60 20.48 -1.43
C LYS A 352 3.17 19.59 -0.26
N PHE A 353 4.06 18.73 0.20
CA PHE A 353 3.80 17.88 1.36
C PHE A 353 3.71 18.69 2.65
N ILE A 354 4.59 19.69 2.84
CA ILE A 354 4.54 20.61 3.97
C ILE A 354 3.22 21.38 3.97
N GLU A 355 2.83 21.94 2.83
CA GLU A 355 1.57 22.68 2.67
C GLU A 355 0.35 21.79 2.94
N PHE A 356 0.28 20.60 2.33
CA PHE A 356 -0.85 19.70 2.47
C PHE A 356 -1.06 19.21 3.91
N HIS A 357 0.02 18.94 4.63
CA HIS A 357 -0.04 18.42 5.99
C HIS A 357 0.11 19.49 7.08
N GLY A 358 0.27 20.77 6.71
CA GLY A 358 0.49 21.86 7.65
C GLY A 358 1.72 21.63 8.55
N ILE A 359 2.81 21.10 7.99
CA ILE A 359 4.00 20.76 8.80
C ILE A 359 4.64 22.04 9.35
N ASN A 360 4.81 22.08 10.66
CA ASN A 360 5.49 23.19 11.32
C ASN A 360 6.99 23.19 11.00
N GLU A 361 7.40 24.02 10.04
CA GLU A 361 8.78 24.14 9.62
C GLU A 361 9.69 24.71 10.71
N GLU A 362 9.14 25.49 11.65
CA GLU A 362 9.92 26.12 12.72
C GLU A 362 10.50 25.10 13.70
N GLU A 363 9.91 23.90 13.80
CA GLU A 363 10.40 22.81 14.65
C GLU A 363 11.53 22.01 13.98
N MET A 364 11.70 22.13 12.66
CA MET A 364 12.69 21.35 11.93
C MET A 364 14.10 21.85 12.23
N ARG A 365 15.04 20.92 12.46
CA ARG A 365 16.44 21.27 12.73
C ARG A 365 17.10 21.94 11.54
N GLU A 366 16.86 21.38 10.37
CA GLU A 366 17.38 21.87 9.10
C GLU A 366 16.21 22.43 8.26
N PRO A 367 16.42 23.48 7.47
CA PRO A 367 15.37 24.03 6.61
C PRO A 367 14.97 23.05 5.50
N ALA A 368 13.73 23.12 5.01
CA ALA A 368 13.25 22.21 3.96
C ALA A 368 14.12 22.18 2.70
N SER A 369 14.77 23.30 2.36
CA SER A 369 15.64 23.44 1.19
C SER A 369 16.97 22.70 1.27
N SER A 370 17.39 22.20 2.45
CA SER A 370 18.67 21.50 2.61
C SER A 370 18.60 19.99 2.37
N PHE A 371 17.39 19.41 2.33
CA PHE A 371 17.23 17.96 2.13
C PHE A 371 17.53 17.56 0.68
N LYS A 372 18.25 16.46 0.48
CA LYS A 372 18.69 16.01 -0.85
C LYS A 372 17.65 15.19 -1.59
N ASN A 373 16.69 14.64 -0.86
CA ASN A 373 15.58 13.87 -1.37
C ASN A 373 14.42 13.91 -0.36
N PHE A 374 13.25 13.40 -0.75
CA PHE A 374 12.07 13.42 0.07
C PHE A 374 12.21 12.57 1.33
N ASN A 375 12.89 11.42 1.27
CA ASN A 375 13.08 10.57 2.45
C ASN A 375 13.90 11.29 3.55
N GLU A 376 14.96 12.01 3.18
CA GLU A 376 15.72 12.83 4.14
C GLU A 376 14.85 13.85 4.87
N PHE A 377 13.89 14.47 4.16
CA PHE A 377 12.88 15.33 4.76
C PHE A 377 11.87 14.55 5.62
N PHE A 378 11.44 13.37 5.17
CA PHE A 378 10.45 12.57 5.89
C PHE A 378 10.95 12.14 7.27
N PHE A 379 12.21 11.68 7.35
CA PHE A 379 12.90 11.39 8.61
C PHE A 379 13.68 12.60 9.15
N ARG A 380 13.28 13.84 8.83
CA ARG A 380 13.91 15.06 9.36
C ARG A 380 14.12 14.99 10.87
N LYS A 381 15.18 15.63 11.36
CA LYS A 381 15.37 15.85 12.81
C LYS A 381 14.65 17.11 13.24
N LEU A 382 14.17 17.12 14.47
CA LEU A 382 13.63 18.33 15.10
C LEU A 382 14.71 19.09 15.90
N LYS A 383 14.47 20.38 16.14
CA LYS A 383 15.28 21.21 17.04
C LYS A 383 15.23 20.66 18.46
N GLU A 384 16.31 20.87 19.19
CA GLU A 384 16.35 20.56 20.63
C GLU A 384 15.25 21.36 21.34
N GLY A 385 14.52 20.71 22.26
CA GLY A 385 13.39 21.31 22.96
C GLY A 385 12.05 21.31 22.20
N ALA A 386 12.01 20.94 20.91
CA ALA A 386 10.73 20.82 20.18
C ALA A 386 9.83 19.69 20.72
N ARG A 387 10.44 18.69 21.37
CA ARG A 387 9.77 17.55 22.00
C ARG A 387 10.37 17.34 23.41
N PRO A 388 9.91 18.08 24.43
CA PRO A 388 10.41 17.92 25.79
C PRO A 388 10.01 16.56 26.35
N VAL A 389 10.95 15.89 27.04
CA VAL A 389 10.69 14.57 27.64
C VAL A 389 10.04 14.76 29.01
N ALA A 390 8.87 14.17 29.21
CA ALA A 390 8.11 14.29 30.44
C ALA A 390 8.88 13.69 31.63
N GLU A 391 9.01 14.49 32.69
CA GLU A 391 9.71 14.14 33.93
C GLU A 391 11.11 13.54 33.64
N GLU A 392 11.92 14.15 32.76
CA GLU A 392 13.16 13.58 32.18
C GLU A 392 14.06 12.80 33.16
N ASN A 393 14.19 13.26 34.41
CA ASN A 393 15.04 12.64 35.44
C ASN A 393 14.37 11.54 36.28
N ASN A 394 13.11 11.19 35.98
CA ASN A 394 12.34 10.15 36.66
C ASN A 394 12.23 8.91 35.77
N ASP A 395 13.10 7.93 35.99
CA ASP A 395 13.11 6.67 35.22
C ASP A 395 11.87 5.79 35.45
N GLY A 396 11.07 6.07 36.49
CA GLY A 396 9.78 5.40 36.75
C GLY A 396 8.63 5.90 35.87
N VAL A 397 8.90 6.81 34.92
CA VAL A 397 7.91 7.35 33.98
C VAL A 397 8.24 6.90 32.57
N ALA A 398 7.28 6.26 31.91
CA ALA A 398 7.36 5.93 30.50
C ALA A 398 6.80 7.07 29.63
N VAL A 399 7.37 7.27 28.45
CA VAL A 399 6.97 8.31 27.49
C VAL A 399 6.59 7.74 26.13
N SER A 400 5.86 8.53 25.34
CA SER A 400 5.53 8.19 23.96
C SER A 400 6.81 8.08 23.13
N PRO A 401 6.98 6.98 22.37
CA PRO A 401 8.15 6.80 21.51
C PRO A 401 8.10 7.66 20.25
N ALA A 402 6.96 8.24 19.87
CA ALA A 402 6.81 8.96 18.60
C ALA A 402 5.66 9.98 18.65
N ASP A 403 5.71 10.96 17.75
CA ASP A 403 4.52 11.73 17.38
C ASP A 403 3.55 10.77 16.71
N SER A 404 2.38 10.56 17.31
CA SER A 404 1.53 9.45 16.89
C SER A 404 0.08 9.58 17.35
N ARG A 405 -0.77 8.82 16.64
CA ARG A 405 -2.10 8.41 17.08
C ARG A 405 -1.96 7.19 17.98
N PHE A 406 -2.43 7.32 19.22
CA PHE A 406 -2.03 6.46 20.31
C PHE A 406 -3.17 5.65 20.90
N HIS A 407 -2.86 4.39 21.23
CA HIS A 407 -3.67 3.54 22.10
C HIS A 407 -2.83 2.88 23.17
N VAL A 408 -3.43 2.69 24.36
CA VAL A 408 -2.88 1.90 25.46
C VAL A 408 -3.91 0.90 25.95
N PHE A 409 -3.48 -0.34 26.17
CA PHE A 409 -4.31 -1.41 26.66
C PHE A 409 -3.62 -2.11 27.83
N PRO A 410 -4.18 -2.07 29.05
CA PRO A 410 -3.68 -2.81 30.21
C PRO A 410 -3.50 -4.31 29.95
N THR A 411 -4.32 -4.89 29.07
CA THR A 411 -4.25 -6.30 28.68
C THR A 411 -4.35 -6.49 27.17
N LEU A 412 -3.72 -7.55 26.64
CA LEU A 412 -3.88 -7.94 25.24
C LEU A 412 -5.35 -8.26 24.86
N ALA A 413 -6.12 -8.80 25.81
CA ALA A 413 -7.54 -9.12 25.58
C ALA A 413 -8.38 -7.86 25.31
N GLU A 414 -8.09 -6.76 26.01
CA GLU A 414 -8.73 -5.47 25.73
C GLU A 414 -8.36 -4.93 24.35
N ALA A 415 -7.07 -5.01 23.97
CA ALA A 415 -6.62 -4.62 22.63
C ALA A 415 -7.35 -5.41 21.53
N GLN A 416 -7.54 -6.71 21.72
CA GLN A 416 -8.24 -7.60 20.78
C GLN A 416 -9.76 -7.34 20.70
N THR A 417 -10.31 -6.72 21.74
CA THR A 417 -11.74 -6.38 21.84
C THR A 417 -12.02 -5.04 21.19
N PHE A 418 -11.22 -4.02 21.50
CA PHE A 418 -11.54 -2.63 21.15
C PHE A 418 -10.86 -2.13 19.86
N TRP A 419 -9.70 -2.69 19.49
CA TRP A 419 -8.91 -2.19 18.36
C TRP A 419 -8.57 -3.28 17.34
N VAL A 420 -7.77 -4.26 17.74
CA VAL A 420 -7.27 -5.32 16.83
C VAL A 420 -8.28 -6.47 16.82
N LYS A 421 -9.38 -6.33 16.07
CA LYS A 421 -10.54 -7.21 16.21
C LYS A 421 -10.24 -8.70 15.99
N GLY A 422 -10.50 -9.49 17.03
CA GLY A 422 -10.49 -10.96 17.00
C GLY A 422 -9.14 -11.59 17.34
N THR A 423 -9.05 -12.92 17.23
CA THR A 423 -7.85 -13.70 17.64
C THR A 423 -6.75 -13.75 16.59
N SER A 424 -6.88 -12.97 15.50
CA SER A 424 -5.89 -12.98 14.41
C SER A 424 -4.53 -12.43 14.86
N PHE A 425 -4.52 -11.42 15.73
CA PHE A 425 -3.29 -10.88 16.32
C PHE A 425 -2.91 -11.63 17.60
N SER A 426 -1.65 -12.06 17.70
CA SER A 426 -1.08 -12.70 18.88
C SER A 426 0.38 -12.32 19.09
N ILE A 427 0.89 -12.43 20.31
CA ILE A 427 2.30 -12.17 20.59
C ILE A 427 3.20 -13.15 19.82
N SER A 428 2.81 -14.44 19.74
CA SER A 428 3.54 -15.43 18.93
C SER A 428 3.67 -15.00 17.46
N SER A 429 2.57 -14.55 16.84
CA SER A 429 2.60 -14.02 15.47
C SER A 429 3.47 -12.76 15.34
N LEU A 430 3.52 -11.92 16.39
CA LEU A 430 4.28 -10.68 16.42
C LEU A 430 5.79 -10.89 16.61
N VAL A 431 6.23 -11.77 17.51
CA VAL A 431 7.67 -11.93 17.79
C VAL A 431 8.33 -13.09 17.04
N ARG A 432 7.53 -14.03 16.51
CA ARG A 432 7.99 -15.29 15.87
C ARG A 432 9.08 -15.98 16.69
N ASP A 433 8.82 -16.08 17.99
CA ASP A 433 9.73 -16.59 19.01
C ASP A 433 8.89 -17.16 20.15
N ASP A 434 8.88 -18.48 20.31
CA ASP A 434 7.96 -19.11 21.25
C ASP A 434 8.31 -18.78 22.71
N ALA A 435 9.61 -18.70 23.03
CA ALA A 435 10.06 -18.37 24.39
C ALA A 435 9.72 -16.92 24.75
N LEU A 436 9.99 -15.98 23.83
CA LEU A 436 9.65 -14.58 24.06
C LEU A 436 8.13 -14.35 24.06
N ALA A 437 7.39 -15.06 23.21
CA ALA A 437 5.94 -14.99 23.19
C ALA A 437 5.32 -15.50 24.49
N GLN A 438 5.87 -16.58 25.07
CA GLN A 438 5.46 -17.07 26.38
C GLN A 438 5.82 -16.07 27.50
N GLU A 439 7.00 -15.45 27.43
CA GLU A 439 7.40 -14.42 28.40
C GLU A 439 6.44 -13.22 28.42
N PHE A 440 5.84 -12.87 27.28
CA PHE A 440 4.91 -11.75 27.10
C PHE A 440 3.46 -12.19 26.87
N GLU A 441 3.09 -13.42 27.22
CA GLU A 441 1.71 -13.94 27.08
C GLU A 441 0.71 -13.04 27.80
N LYS A 442 1.10 -12.55 28.99
CA LYS A 442 0.39 -11.55 29.76
C LYS A 442 1.13 -10.22 29.69
N CYS A 443 0.70 -9.35 28.78
CA CYS A 443 1.29 -8.04 28.57
C CYS A 443 0.25 -6.93 28.51
N SER A 444 0.73 -5.72 28.79
CA SER A 444 0.10 -4.46 28.45
C SER A 444 0.68 -3.95 27.13
N LEU A 445 -0.14 -3.34 26.28
CA LEU A 445 0.20 -2.99 24.90
C LEU A 445 0.02 -1.49 24.66
N VAL A 446 1.05 -0.88 24.09
CA VAL A 446 1.02 0.44 23.49
C VAL A 446 1.02 0.29 21.97
N ILE A 447 0.18 1.08 21.30
CA ILE A 447 0.14 1.19 19.84
C ILE A 447 0.32 2.67 19.49
N ALA A 448 1.47 3.00 18.90
CA ALA A 448 1.82 4.36 18.48
C ALA A 448 1.87 4.40 16.95
N ARG A 449 0.77 4.79 16.30
CA ARG A 449 0.67 4.85 14.84
C ARG A 449 1.09 6.22 14.33
N LEU A 450 2.07 6.25 13.43
CA LEU A 450 2.56 7.47 12.81
C LEU A 450 1.87 7.66 11.46
N ALA A 451 1.12 8.75 11.31
CA ALA A 451 0.56 9.18 10.04
C ALA A 451 1.59 9.96 9.22
N PRO A 452 1.42 10.12 7.89
CA PRO A 452 2.42 10.76 7.03
C PRO A 452 2.91 12.15 7.50
N GLN A 453 2.04 12.95 8.12
CA GLN A 453 2.36 14.28 8.64
C GLN A 453 3.27 14.30 9.88
N ASP A 454 3.36 13.19 10.59
CA ASP A 454 4.04 13.12 11.88
C ASP A 454 5.57 13.21 11.74
N TYR A 455 6.24 13.34 12.87
CA TYR A 455 7.69 13.14 12.97
C TYR A 455 8.02 11.64 12.96
N HIS A 456 8.66 11.16 11.89
CA HIS A 456 8.86 9.73 11.62
C HIS A 456 10.13 9.11 12.23
N ARG A 457 10.71 9.75 13.25
CA ARG A 457 11.73 9.11 14.07
C ARG A 457 11.10 8.63 15.37
N PHE A 458 11.56 7.48 15.85
CA PHE A 458 11.06 6.85 17.06
C PHE A 458 12.16 6.74 18.11
N HIS A 459 11.73 6.88 19.36
CA HIS A 459 12.56 7.11 20.53
C HIS A 459 12.27 6.07 21.61
N SER A 460 13.20 5.96 22.57
CA SER A 460 13.07 5.01 23.66
C SER A 460 11.97 5.47 24.62
N PRO A 461 10.94 4.66 24.87
CA PRO A 461 9.87 5.03 25.80
C PRO A 461 10.33 5.00 27.27
N VAL A 462 11.46 4.34 27.56
CA VAL A 462 11.97 4.05 28.91
C VAL A 462 13.50 4.11 28.95
N THR A 463 14.08 4.34 30.12
CA THR A 463 15.53 4.25 30.34
C THR A 463 15.95 2.79 30.51
N GLY A 464 17.00 2.35 29.83
CA GLY A 464 17.47 0.97 29.92
C GLY A 464 18.57 0.61 28.94
N THR A 465 18.81 -0.69 28.77
CA THR A 465 19.79 -1.23 27.82
C THR A 465 19.09 -1.95 26.68
N VAL A 466 19.37 -1.54 25.45
CA VAL A 466 18.75 -2.09 24.24
C VAL A 466 19.26 -3.52 23.99
N GLY A 467 18.37 -4.44 23.66
CA GLY A 467 18.66 -5.84 23.34
C GLY A 467 19.13 -6.04 21.90
N GLU A 468 19.15 -7.30 21.48
CA GLU A 468 19.44 -7.66 20.09
C GLU A 468 18.29 -7.25 19.16
N PHE A 469 18.60 -7.04 17.88
CA PHE A 469 17.61 -6.71 16.85
C PHE A 469 17.21 -7.97 16.09
N LYS A 470 15.91 -8.26 16.07
CA LYS A 470 15.33 -9.35 15.27
C LYS A 470 14.49 -8.75 14.15
N MET A 471 15.05 -8.72 12.95
CA MET A 471 14.30 -8.39 11.73
C MET A 471 13.39 -9.57 11.35
N ILE A 472 12.12 -9.30 11.14
CA ILE A 472 11.12 -10.27 10.71
C ILE A 472 10.53 -9.80 9.39
N ASP A 473 10.75 -10.58 8.34
CA ASP A 473 10.16 -10.31 7.04
C ASP A 473 8.65 -10.57 7.01
N GLY A 474 7.97 -9.80 6.16
CA GLY A 474 6.52 -9.78 6.05
C GLY A 474 6.02 -9.03 4.83
N THR A 475 4.77 -8.57 4.91
CA THR A 475 4.14 -7.69 3.92
C THR A 475 4.09 -6.25 4.43
N TYR A 476 3.38 -5.38 3.71
CA TYR A 476 3.14 -4.00 4.07
C TYR A 476 1.64 -3.70 3.98
N PHE A 477 0.82 -4.37 4.78
CA PHE A 477 -0.56 -3.94 4.99
C PHE A 477 -0.59 -2.56 5.61
N THR A 478 -1.63 -1.78 5.31
CA THR A 478 -1.81 -0.48 5.93
C THR A 478 -2.10 -0.63 7.42
N VAL A 479 -1.51 0.24 8.23
CA VAL A 479 -1.76 0.35 9.66
C VAL A 479 -2.89 1.32 9.95
N ASN A 480 -3.66 1.75 8.96
CA ASN A 480 -4.81 2.60 9.22
C ASN A 480 -5.93 1.84 9.93
N PRO A 481 -6.73 2.50 10.80
CA PRO A 481 -7.88 1.90 11.48
C PRO A 481 -8.83 1.11 10.57
N ILE A 482 -9.00 1.52 9.30
CA ILE A 482 -9.80 0.80 8.30
C ILE A 482 -9.36 -0.66 8.14
N ALA A 483 -8.06 -0.95 8.29
CA ALA A 483 -7.49 -2.29 8.18
C ALA A 483 -7.23 -2.94 9.55
N ILE A 484 -6.79 -2.19 10.57
CA ILE A 484 -6.54 -2.74 11.91
C ILE A 484 -7.82 -3.27 12.55
N ASN A 485 -8.94 -2.58 12.33
CA ASN A 485 -10.22 -2.92 12.95
C ASN A 485 -10.96 -4.05 12.21
N GLN A 486 -10.24 -4.81 11.38
CA GLN A 486 -10.71 -5.97 10.63
C GLN A 486 -10.08 -7.27 11.18
N LYS A 487 -10.58 -8.43 10.74
CA LYS A 487 -10.03 -9.76 11.10
C LYS A 487 -8.73 -10.09 10.34
N ILE A 488 -7.79 -9.15 10.32
CA ILE A 488 -6.48 -9.30 9.66
C ILE A 488 -5.39 -8.97 10.68
N ASP A 489 -4.45 -9.90 10.86
CA ASP A 489 -3.25 -9.65 11.65
C ASP A 489 -2.28 -8.72 10.91
N VAL A 490 -2.54 -7.42 10.93
CA VAL A 490 -1.70 -6.41 10.28
C VAL A 490 -0.30 -6.42 10.88
N TYR A 491 -0.18 -6.37 12.21
CA TYR A 491 1.11 -6.24 12.89
C TYR A 491 1.98 -7.50 12.79
N GLY A 492 1.40 -8.69 12.97
CA GLY A 492 2.15 -9.96 12.90
C GLY A 492 2.47 -10.41 11.48
N LYS A 493 1.77 -9.90 10.46
CA LYS A 493 2.07 -10.17 9.03
C LYS A 493 3.00 -9.15 8.41
N ASN A 494 3.04 -7.91 8.89
CA ASN A 494 3.90 -6.89 8.31
C ASN A 494 5.39 -7.11 8.62
N LYS A 495 6.25 -6.60 7.73
CA LYS A 495 7.69 -6.52 8.00
C LYS A 495 7.94 -5.63 9.20
N ARG A 496 8.81 -6.06 10.10
CA ARG A 496 9.05 -5.38 11.37
C ARG A 496 10.40 -5.73 11.98
N LEU A 497 10.83 -4.91 12.92
CA LEU A 497 11.98 -5.15 13.80
C LEU A 497 11.47 -5.32 15.22
N VAL A 498 11.89 -6.38 15.89
CA VAL A 498 11.63 -6.63 17.32
C VAL A 498 12.93 -6.46 18.09
N THR A 499 12.89 -5.72 19.21
CA THR A 499 13.98 -5.64 20.18
C THR A 499 13.42 -5.54 21.60
N SER A 500 14.28 -5.72 22.60
CA SER A 500 13.93 -5.48 24.01
C SER A 500 14.70 -4.28 24.56
N ILE A 501 14.21 -3.74 25.68
CA ILE A 501 14.91 -2.76 26.49
C ILE A 501 14.86 -3.32 27.91
N GLU A 502 16.03 -3.66 28.46
CA GLU A 502 16.16 -4.10 29.84
C GLU A 502 16.19 -2.87 30.74
N THR A 503 15.17 -2.72 31.59
CA THR A 503 14.99 -1.54 32.45
C THR A 503 15.00 -1.92 33.92
N LYS A 504 15.33 -0.94 34.77
CA LYS A 504 15.28 -1.10 36.22
C LYS A 504 13.84 -1.04 36.75
N GLU A 505 13.04 -0.12 36.24
CA GLU A 505 11.71 0.22 36.78
C GLU A 505 10.57 -0.59 36.16
N PHE A 506 10.69 -1.03 34.90
CA PHE A 506 9.64 -1.76 34.17
C PHE A 506 10.00 -3.23 33.86
N GLY A 507 11.20 -3.67 34.25
CA GLY A 507 11.78 -4.95 33.81
C GLY A 507 12.08 -4.95 32.30
N LYS A 508 11.95 -6.11 31.65
CA LYS A 508 12.10 -6.23 30.19
C LYS A 508 10.88 -5.65 29.48
N VAL A 509 11.10 -4.65 28.62
CA VAL A 509 10.10 -4.04 27.74
C VAL A 509 10.39 -4.46 26.31
N LEU A 510 9.38 -4.84 25.51
CA LEU A 510 9.58 -5.04 24.07
C LEU A 510 9.24 -3.79 23.29
N PHE A 511 10.05 -3.52 22.28
CA PHE A 511 9.82 -2.49 21.30
C PHE A 511 9.76 -3.12 19.91
N VAL A 512 8.70 -2.84 19.17
CA VAL A 512 8.50 -3.37 17.81
C VAL A 512 8.22 -2.23 16.86
N ALA A 513 9.13 -1.99 15.92
CA ALA A 513 8.91 -1.07 14.80
C ALA A 513 8.28 -1.84 13.64
N VAL A 514 7.06 -1.49 13.24
CA VAL A 514 6.28 -2.16 12.19
C VAL A 514 6.19 -1.24 10.97
N GLY A 515 6.66 -1.72 9.83
CA GLY A 515 6.45 -1.04 8.54
C GLY A 515 5.03 -1.26 8.04
N ALA A 516 4.51 -0.35 7.22
CA ALA A 516 3.21 -0.47 6.57
C ALA A 516 3.30 -0.13 5.09
N THR A 517 2.16 -0.08 4.39
CA THR A 517 2.14 0.29 2.96
C THR A 517 2.90 1.59 2.74
N MET A 518 3.76 1.60 1.72
CA MET A 518 4.70 2.67 1.39
C MET A 518 5.92 2.78 2.33
N VAL A 519 5.88 2.31 3.59
CA VAL A 519 7.03 2.23 4.52
C VAL A 519 7.68 0.86 4.51
N GLY A 520 8.72 0.72 3.69
CA GLY A 520 9.57 -0.47 3.66
C GLY A 520 10.71 -0.47 4.67
N SER A 521 11.17 0.71 5.06
CA SER A 521 12.49 0.90 5.66
C SER A 521 12.38 1.24 7.14
N ILE A 522 12.92 0.34 7.97
CA ILE A 522 13.05 0.49 9.41
C ILE A 522 14.55 0.60 9.69
N ASN A 523 15.01 1.78 10.11
CA ASN A 523 16.43 2.05 10.32
C ASN A 523 16.69 2.30 11.79
N MET A 524 17.58 1.52 12.40
CA MET A 524 18.04 1.73 13.78
C MET A 524 19.25 2.66 13.78
N THR A 525 19.24 3.65 14.68
CA THR A 525 20.38 4.55 14.89
C THR A 525 21.19 4.17 16.13
N VAL A 526 20.58 3.42 17.05
CA VAL A 526 21.28 2.76 18.16
C VAL A 526 21.84 1.40 17.77
N GLN A 527 22.79 0.93 18.57
CA GLN A 527 23.37 -0.41 18.45
C GLN A 527 22.82 -1.35 19.54
N PRO A 528 22.82 -2.68 19.32
CA PRO A 528 22.52 -3.64 20.38
C PRO A 528 23.44 -3.41 21.59
N LYS A 529 22.90 -3.63 22.79
CA LYS A 529 23.57 -3.45 24.09
C LYS A 529 23.92 -2.00 24.45
N GLN A 530 23.49 -1.03 23.65
CA GLN A 530 23.64 0.38 23.99
C GLN A 530 22.70 0.76 25.14
N SER A 531 23.21 1.50 26.11
CA SER A 531 22.38 2.14 27.14
C SER A 531 21.74 3.41 26.58
N VAL A 532 20.45 3.58 26.85
CA VAL A 532 19.63 4.71 26.39
C VAL A 532 18.83 5.27 27.57
N LYS A 533 18.61 6.58 27.58
CA LYS A 533 17.62 7.24 28.42
C LYS A 533 16.26 7.24 27.72
N LYS A 534 15.18 7.37 28.49
CA LYS A 534 13.87 7.67 27.91
C LYS A 534 13.95 8.97 27.07
N GLY A 535 13.35 8.96 25.89
CA GLY A 535 13.44 10.05 24.92
C GLY A 535 14.65 10.01 23.98
N ASP A 536 15.65 9.15 24.22
CA ASP A 536 16.76 8.98 23.26
C ASP A 536 16.25 8.35 21.95
N GLU A 537 16.80 8.78 20.82
CA GLU A 537 16.42 8.24 19.50
C GLU A 537 16.84 6.76 19.40
N LEU A 538 15.91 5.89 18.97
CA LEU A 538 16.20 4.49 18.64
C LEU A 538 16.39 4.30 17.12
N GLY A 539 15.63 5.04 16.31
CA GLY A 539 15.64 4.87 14.87
C GLY A 539 14.60 5.72 14.16
N TYR A 540 14.35 5.40 12.89
CA TYR A 540 13.39 6.11 12.06
C TYR A 540 12.80 5.25 10.95
N PHE A 541 11.63 5.67 10.47
CA PHE A 541 11.00 5.17 9.26
C PHE A 541 11.33 6.08 8.07
N ALA A 542 11.54 5.50 6.90
CA ALA A 542 11.45 6.26 5.64
C ALA A 542 10.00 6.27 5.12
N PHE A 543 9.66 7.10 4.14
CA PHE A 543 8.29 7.49 3.77
C PHE A 543 7.18 6.44 3.85
N GLY A 544 6.02 6.83 4.42
CA GLY A 544 4.71 6.16 4.40
C GLY A 544 4.07 6.02 5.81
N GLY A 545 3.06 5.15 5.98
CA GLY A 545 2.51 4.84 7.32
C GLY A 545 3.34 3.83 8.13
N SER A 546 3.47 4.02 9.44
CA SER A 546 4.23 3.10 10.32
C SER A 546 3.61 3.00 11.71
N THR A 547 4.09 2.04 12.51
CA THR A 547 3.62 1.86 13.89
C THR A 547 4.74 1.39 14.80
N CYS A 548 4.86 1.97 15.98
CA CYS A 548 5.65 1.43 17.07
C CYS A 548 4.72 0.73 18.06
N LEU A 549 5.00 -0.53 18.39
CA LEU A 549 4.35 -1.25 19.48
C LEU A 549 5.31 -1.33 20.66
N VAL A 550 4.82 -1.05 21.86
CA VAL A 550 5.59 -1.23 23.10
C VAL A 550 4.83 -2.19 24.01
N LEU A 551 5.48 -3.27 24.42
CA LEU A 551 4.86 -4.27 25.29
C LEU A 551 5.56 -4.26 26.65
N PHE A 552 4.75 -4.10 27.68
CA PHE A 552 5.15 -4.18 29.07
C PHE A 552 4.61 -5.49 29.64
N LYS A 553 5.34 -6.14 30.57
CA LYS A 553 4.75 -7.27 31.30
C LYS A 553 3.52 -6.79 32.06
N GLN A 554 2.46 -7.58 32.07
CA GLN A 554 1.20 -7.15 32.69
C GLN A 554 1.44 -6.71 34.14
N GLY A 555 0.96 -5.51 34.47
CA GLY A 555 1.11 -4.94 35.80
C GLY A 555 2.47 -4.29 36.08
N SER A 556 3.38 -4.17 35.11
CA SER A 556 4.63 -3.39 35.26
C SER A 556 4.47 -1.89 34.96
N ILE A 557 3.35 -1.49 34.36
CA ILE A 557 3.01 -0.10 34.06
C ILE A 557 1.55 0.18 34.44
N ALA A 558 1.32 1.35 35.04
CA ALA A 558 0.02 1.98 35.19
C ALA A 558 -0.07 3.11 34.17
N PHE A 559 -0.88 2.94 33.13
CA PHE A 559 -1.09 3.97 32.11
C PHE A 559 -1.85 5.16 32.68
N ASP A 560 -1.61 6.34 32.10
CA ASP A 560 -2.38 7.52 32.45
C ASP A 560 -3.88 7.31 32.08
N ASN A 561 -4.76 7.76 32.97
CA ASN A 561 -6.17 7.41 32.91
C ASN A 561 -6.89 7.94 31.65
N ASP A 562 -6.48 9.11 31.15
CA ASP A 562 -7.04 9.71 29.95
C ASP A 562 -6.77 8.84 28.70
N LEU A 563 -5.55 8.32 28.56
CA LEU A 563 -5.19 7.41 27.47
C LEU A 563 -5.98 6.10 27.53
N MET A 564 -6.20 5.54 28.73
CA MET A 564 -7.02 4.34 28.91
C MET A 564 -8.49 4.59 28.55
N VAL A 565 -9.07 5.71 29.02
CA VAL A 565 -10.46 6.08 28.74
C VAL A 565 -10.71 6.24 27.24
N ASN A 566 -9.74 6.81 26.52
CA ASN A 566 -9.83 6.95 25.07
C ASN A 566 -9.63 5.62 24.34
N SER A 567 -8.70 4.80 24.80
CA SER A 567 -8.42 3.50 24.16
C SER A 567 -9.53 2.47 24.36
N ALA A 568 -10.36 2.63 25.39
CA ALA A 568 -11.61 1.87 25.55
C ALA A 568 -12.69 2.23 24.51
N LYS A 569 -12.40 3.22 23.64
CA LYS A 569 -13.22 3.64 22.50
C LYS A 569 -12.39 3.45 21.22
N PRO A 570 -13.02 3.32 20.04
CA PRO A 570 -12.31 3.28 18.76
C PRO A 570 -11.84 4.68 18.32
N ILE A 571 -11.26 5.46 19.24
CA ILE A 571 -10.76 6.82 19.01
C ILE A 571 -9.30 6.87 19.47
N GLU A 572 -8.42 7.23 18.56
CA GLU A 572 -7.01 7.40 18.87
C GLU A 572 -6.77 8.72 19.60
N THR A 573 -5.74 8.75 20.44
CA THR A 573 -5.29 9.99 21.08
C THR A 573 -4.03 10.52 20.38
N LEU A 574 -4.05 11.75 19.87
CA LEU A 574 -2.87 12.39 19.29
C LEU A 574 -1.97 12.85 20.43
N ILE A 575 -0.76 12.29 20.47
CA ILE A 575 0.30 12.65 21.43
C ILE A 575 1.62 12.84 20.71
N LYS A 576 2.52 13.60 21.32
CA LYS A 576 3.87 13.87 20.80
C LYS A 576 4.88 12.91 21.42
N MET A 577 6.00 12.71 20.73
CA MET A 577 7.17 12.04 21.29
C MET A 577 7.57 12.75 22.60
N GLY A 578 7.85 11.97 23.65
CA GLY A 578 8.26 12.50 24.95
C GLY A 578 7.10 12.76 25.93
N ASP A 579 5.85 12.77 25.48
CA ASP A 579 4.69 12.87 26.38
C ASP A 579 4.63 11.66 27.31
N ARG A 580 4.37 11.88 28.61
CA ARG A 580 4.22 10.78 29.59
C ARG A 580 3.06 9.88 29.20
N ILE A 581 3.22 8.56 29.25
CA ILE A 581 2.12 7.60 28.96
C ILE A 581 1.70 6.79 30.18
N GLY A 582 2.52 6.75 31.23
CA GLY A 582 2.26 6.01 32.45
C GLY A 582 3.48 5.94 33.36
N THR A 583 3.29 5.32 34.52
CA THR A 583 4.35 5.12 35.53
C THR A 583 4.55 3.65 35.85
N ALA A 584 5.76 3.29 36.27
CA ALA A 584 6.03 1.99 36.86
C ALA A 584 5.14 1.77 38.09
N THR A 585 4.78 0.52 38.34
CA THR A 585 3.91 0.10 39.46
C THR A 585 4.67 -0.38 40.69
N SER A 586 5.97 -0.64 40.54
CA SER A 586 6.87 -1.17 41.57
C SER A 586 7.70 -0.10 42.24
#